data_AF-A0A7Y3TSS2-F1
#
_entry.id   AF-A0A7Y3TSS2-F1
#
_cell.length_a   1.000
_cell.length_b   1.000
_cell.length_c   1.000
_cell.angle_alpha   90.00
_cell.angle_beta   90.00
_cell.angle_gamma   90.00
#
_symmetry.space_group_name_H-M   'P 1'
#
loop_
_entity.id
_entity.type
_entity.pdbx_description
1 polymer ?
#
loop_
_entity_poly.entity_id
_entity_poly.type
_entity_poly.pdbx_seq_one_letter_code
_entity_poly.pdbx_strand_id
1 'polypeptide(L)'
;MMTLPLRRWAGVGMVGVTGVIPLAPLIGATVQKTTAQAQPPIPTTLSPSLIAPGLSTATSPSTTKFNLTFKQQPAAKQRSKSSKPESKMSKSRAKSSTDLSGDAPTTAPVQRQVVPPTSTFIRVRVASHSNQLQIATSTPADILDADGKVVASLNSNHPYLAEIGSNGLQVGSQTIPNGALINPGSDGLTFVDGHWYRGVMQLVYDGESLLAINWVDLEEYLYGAVGSEMPPSWNIEALSSQAIAARSYALSFLEQPASPYFDLGNDEYHQVYRGVEAETDSTIAAVDSTRAQVLTQNGRILMAQYASTEEVSREAHGGVGMSQTGAQNLAEAGYHYASILQTYYPSAQLSLLSTTSN
;
A
#
# COMPACT_ATOMS: atom_id res chain seq x y z
N MET A 1 -62.48 36.87 -5.49
CA MET A 1 -61.90 35.92 -4.51
C MET A 1 -61.50 34.67 -5.26
N MET A 2 -60.29 34.15 -5.03
CA MET A 2 -59.68 33.11 -5.88
C MET A 2 -60.21 31.71 -5.56
N THR A 3 -60.47 30.94 -6.61
CA THR A 3 -60.56 29.48 -6.57
C THR A 3 -59.32 28.90 -7.27
N LEU A 4 -58.50 28.13 -6.56
CA LEU A 4 -57.42 27.32 -7.13
C LEU A 4 -57.75 25.83 -6.94
N PRO A 5 -57.64 24.99 -7.99
CA PRO A 5 -57.80 23.55 -7.86
C PRO A 5 -56.49 22.85 -7.45
N LEU A 6 -56.62 21.71 -6.77
CA LEU A 6 -55.51 20.81 -6.46
C LEU A 6 -54.83 20.31 -7.75
N ARG A 7 -53.51 20.47 -7.86
CA ARG A 7 -52.70 19.72 -8.82
C ARG A 7 -52.07 18.51 -8.14
N ARG A 8 -52.47 17.31 -8.59
CA ARG A 8 -51.75 16.06 -8.29
C ARG A 8 -50.31 16.15 -8.82
N TRP A 9 -49.34 15.82 -7.97
CA TRP A 9 -48.01 15.45 -8.44
C TRP A 9 -48.04 14.01 -8.94
N ALA A 10 -47.66 13.80 -10.20
CA ALA A 10 -47.34 12.47 -10.70
C ALA A 10 -45.87 12.18 -10.32
N GLY A 11 -45.65 11.12 -9.55
CA GLY A 11 -44.30 10.68 -9.23
C GLY A 11 -43.63 10.09 -10.48
N VAL A 12 -42.55 10.71 -10.95
CA VAL A 12 -41.59 10.05 -11.84
C VAL A 12 -40.61 9.31 -10.95
N GLY A 13 -40.65 7.98 -11.01
CA GLY A 13 -39.70 7.15 -10.26
C GLY A 13 -38.30 7.31 -10.83
N MET A 14 -37.39 7.88 -10.04
CA MET A 14 -35.95 7.73 -10.29
C MET A 14 -35.58 6.27 -10.02
N VAL A 15 -35.40 5.49 -11.07
CA VAL A 15 -34.77 4.17 -10.96
C VAL A 15 -33.29 4.41 -10.75
N GLY A 16 -32.86 4.41 -9.48
CA GLY A 16 -31.45 4.43 -9.13
C GLY A 16 -30.79 3.12 -9.57
N VAL A 17 -30.12 3.14 -10.72
CA VAL A 17 -29.27 2.03 -11.16
C VAL A 17 -27.91 2.17 -10.48
N THR A 18 -27.85 1.81 -9.19
CA THR A 18 -26.60 1.52 -8.50
C THR A 18 -26.06 0.17 -8.99
N GLY A 19 -25.66 0.14 -10.26
CA GLY A 19 -25.03 -1.02 -10.89
C GLY A 19 -23.52 -0.95 -10.67
N VAL A 20 -23.02 -1.62 -9.64
CA VAL A 20 -21.58 -1.91 -9.54
C VAL A 20 -21.25 -2.86 -10.68
N ILE A 21 -20.62 -2.37 -11.74
CA ILE A 21 -20.21 -3.20 -12.88
C ILE A 21 -18.97 -3.99 -12.43
N PRO A 22 -19.01 -5.33 -12.39
CA PRO A 22 -17.80 -6.10 -12.19
C PRO A 22 -16.95 -5.99 -13.46
N LEU A 23 -15.81 -5.28 -13.39
CA LEU A 23 -14.78 -5.41 -14.42
C LEU A 23 -14.25 -6.85 -14.37
N ALA A 24 -14.67 -7.66 -15.35
CA ALA A 24 -14.00 -8.93 -15.61
C ALA A 24 -12.57 -8.65 -16.11
N PRO A 25 -11.56 -9.42 -15.68
CA PRO A 25 -10.19 -9.19 -16.11
C PRO A 25 -10.05 -9.51 -17.60
N LEU A 26 -9.82 -8.48 -18.41
CA LEU A 26 -9.60 -8.57 -19.87
C LEU A 26 -8.18 -9.02 -20.25
N ILE A 27 -7.28 -9.10 -19.27
CA ILE A 27 -6.10 -9.97 -19.33
C ILE A 27 -6.52 -11.29 -18.68
N GLY A 28 -6.33 -12.42 -19.37
CA GLY A 28 -6.86 -13.74 -18.99
C GLY A 28 -6.29 -14.36 -17.71
N ALA A 29 -6.51 -13.71 -16.56
CA ALA A 29 -6.27 -14.27 -15.24
C ALA A 29 -7.45 -15.16 -14.84
N THR A 30 -7.40 -16.43 -15.24
CA THR A 30 -8.19 -17.47 -14.57
C THR A 30 -7.84 -17.43 -13.08
N VAL A 31 -8.85 -17.30 -12.21
CA VAL A 31 -8.65 -17.45 -10.76
C VAL A 31 -8.23 -18.89 -10.49
N GLN A 32 -6.91 -19.12 -10.49
CA GLN A 32 -6.35 -20.40 -10.09
C GLN A 32 -6.61 -20.58 -8.61
N LYS A 33 -7.09 -21.77 -8.24
CA LYS A 33 -7.32 -22.13 -6.85
C LYS A 33 -5.97 -22.46 -6.22
N THR A 34 -5.29 -21.44 -5.71
CA THR A 34 -3.92 -21.57 -5.19
C THR A 34 -3.89 -22.52 -4.00
N THR A 35 -3.31 -23.70 -4.21
CA THR A 35 -3.07 -24.66 -3.14
C THR A 35 -1.63 -24.50 -2.68
N ALA A 36 -1.47 -24.33 -1.36
CA ALA A 36 -0.17 -24.22 -0.75
C ALA A 36 0.34 -25.62 -0.37
N GLN A 37 1.60 -25.93 -0.68
CA GLN A 37 2.25 -27.17 -0.27
C GLN A 37 3.31 -26.86 0.79
N ALA A 38 3.26 -27.58 1.92
CA ALA A 38 4.21 -27.41 3.01
C ALA A 38 5.64 -27.74 2.54
N GLN A 39 6.60 -26.89 2.86
CA GLN A 39 8.01 -27.20 2.65
C GLN A 39 8.51 -28.23 3.68
N PRO A 40 9.46 -29.11 3.34
CA PRO A 40 10.18 -29.89 4.34
C PRO A 40 10.97 -28.95 5.27
N PRO A 41 11.16 -29.31 6.55
CA PRO A 41 11.89 -28.45 7.50
C PRO A 41 13.34 -28.23 7.05
N ILE A 42 13.73 -26.97 6.93
CA ILE A 42 15.12 -26.57 6.69
C ILE A 42 15.95 -27.02 7.91
N PRO A 43 17.10 -27.70 7.71
CA PRO A 43 17.90 -28.20 8.82
C PRO A 43 18.37 -27.05 9.71
N THR A 44 18.00 -27.11 10.99
CA THR A 44 18.32 -26.09 11.99
C THR A 44 19.78 -26.17 12.41
N THR A 45 20.70 -25.77 11.53
CA THR A 45 22.12 -25.63 11.87
C THR A 45 22.34 -24.36 12.68
N LEU A 46 21.91 -24.37 13.94
CA LEU A 46 22.51 -23.72 15.11
C LEU A 46 21.62 -23.97 16.33
N SER A 47 22.15 -24.65 17.35
CA SER A 47 21.54 -24.72 18.68
C SER A 47 22.37 -23.88 19.66
N PRO A 48 21.90 -22.72 20.11
CA PRO A 48 22.47 -22.03 21.25
C PRO A 48 21.90 -22.65 22.54
N SER A 49 22.52 -23.74 23.00
CA SER A 49 22.29 -24.22 24.37
C SER A 49 22.98 -23.31 25.39
N LEU A 50 22.39 -22.14 25.64
CA LEU A 50 22.71 -21.30 26.81
C LEU A 50 21.44 -20.81 27.48
N ILE A 51 20.94 -21.60 28.41
CA ILE A 51 20.08 -21.12 29.49
C ILE A 51 20.95 -20.29 30.43
N ALA A 52 20.70 -18.98 30.54
CA ALA A 52 21.22 -18.15 31.60
C ALA A 52 20.09 -17.86 32.62
N PRO A 53 20.22 -18.26 33.90
CA PRO A 53 19.16 -18.07 34.88
C PRO A 53 19.20 -16.66 35.51
N GLY A 54 18.02 -16.04 35.60
CA GLY A 54 17.59 -15.10 36.65
C GLY A 54 18.46 -13.87 36.97
N LEU A 55 17.93 -12.69 36.64
CA LEU A 55 18.23 -11.46 37.40
C LEU A 55 16.98 -11.00 38.15
N SER A 56 17.09 -10.90 39.47
CA SER A 56 16.12 -10.24 40.34
C SER A 56 16.85 -9.19 41.19
N THR A 57 16.16 -8.07 41.44
CA THR A 57 16.54 -6.96 42.34
C THR A 57 17.87 -6.23 42.10
N ALA A 58 17.82 -5.06 41.46
CA ALA A 58 18.57 -3.86 41.86
C ALA A 58 17.98 -2.56 41.28
N THR A 59 17.42 -1.74 42.19
CA THR A 59 17.37 -0.25 42.22
C THR A 59 17.32 0.61 40.94
N SER A 60 16.33 1.50 40.87
CA SER A 60 16.19 2.59 39.89
C SER A 60 17.40 3.54 39.81
N PRO A 61 17.58 4.26 38.68
CA PRO A 61 17.29 5.70 38.75
C PRO A 61 16.57 6.32 37.53
N SER A 62 15.79 7.37 37.84
CA SER A 62 15.34 8.49 36.99
C SER A 62 14.77 8.24 35.57
N THR A 63 13.45 8.42 35.43
CA THR A 63 12.75 8.50 34.15
C THR A 63 12.81 9.91 33.55
N THR A 64 13.40 10.06 32.36
CA THR A 64 13.15 11.21 31.47
C THR A 64 11.97 10.88 30.57
N LYS A 65 10.80 11.49 30.83
CA LYS A 65 9.57 11.21 30.09
C LYS A 65 9.53 11.99 28.77
N PHE A 66 9.53 11.28 27.64
CA PHE A 66 8.97 11.82 26.40
C PHE A 66 7.47 11.51 26.38
N ASN A 67 6.63 12.54 26.49
CA ASN A 67 5.17 12.41 26.38
C ASN A 67 4.75 12.63 24.92
N LEU A 68 4.27 11.60 24.24
CA LEU A 68 3.37 11.73 23.09
C LEU A 68 1.93 11.67 23.61
N THR A 69 1.26 12.82 23.66
CA THR A 69 -0.13 12.91 24.10
C THR A 69 -1.06 12.93 22.89
N PHE A 70 -1.74 11.80 22.62
CA PHE A 70 -2.91 11.79 21.73
C PHE A 70 -3.97 12.76 22.28
N LYS A 71 -4.44 13.69 21.42
CA LYS A 71 -5.63 14.49 21.70
C LYS A 71 -6.74 14.15 20.71
N GLN A 72 -7.77 13.49 21.23
CA GLN A 72 -9.11 13.56 20.65
C GLN A 72 -9.56 15.03 20.65
N GLN A 73 -10.21 15.47 19.57
CA GLN A 73 -10.78 16.81 19.46
C GLN A 73 -12.25 16.72 19.05
N PRO A 74 -13.16 17.33 19.84
CA PRO A 74 -14.46 17.71 19.34
C PRO A 74 -14.72 19.23 19.39
N ALA A 75 -15.42 19.70 18.36
CA ALA A 75 -16.33 20.86 18.29
C ALA A 75 -15.88 22.26 18.77
N ALA A 76 -16.07 23.25 17.89
CA ALA A 76 -15.81 24.66 18.13
C ALA A 76 -16.83 25.34 19.07
N LYS A 77 -16.38 26.38 19.79
CA LYS A 77 -17.20 27.54 20.17
C LYS A 77 -16.35 28.78 20.48
N GLN A 78 -16.89 29.95 20.12
CA GLN A 78 -16.22 31.26 20.20
C GLN A 78 -16.10 31.78 21.64
N ARG A 79 -15.01 32.50 21.94
CA ARG A 79 -15.08 33.81 22.63
C ARG A 79 -13.78 34.61 22.51
N SER A 80 -13.86 35.89 22.89
CA SER A 80 -12.99 36.98 22.44
C SER A 80 -12.34 37.75 23.60
N LYS A 81 -11.46 38.71 23.23
CA LYS A 81 -10.74 39.71 24.05
C LYS A 81 -9.49 39.19 24.77
N SER A 82 -8.39 39.92 25.00
CA SER A 82 -7.80 41.18 24.49
C SER A 82 -6.94 41.74 25.64
N SER A 83 -5.60 41.66 25.56
CA SER A 83 -4.69 42.73 26.05
C SER A 83 -3.20 42.48 25.74
N LYS A 84 -2.57 43.48 25.11
CA LYS A 84 -1.14 43.86 25.23
C LYS A 84 -1.01 44.90 26.38
N PRO A 85 0.15 45.55 26.73
CA PRO A 85 1.46 45.69 26.06
C PRO A 85 2.66 45.38 27.03
N GLU A 86 3.95 45.70 26.84
CA GLU A 86 4.83 46.05 25.69
C GLU A 86 6.28 45.61 26.02
N SER A 87 7.12 45.31 25.03
CA SER A 87 8.57 45.64 25.06
C SER A 87 9.15 45.68 23.63
N LYS A 88 10.27 46.40 23.45
CA LYS A 88 10.67 47.03 22.17
C LYS A 88 11.93 46.44 21.53
N MET A 89 11.98 46.62 20.20
CA MET A 89 13.18 46.82 19.36
C MET A 89 14.24 45.71 19.27
N SER A 90 14.31 45.12 18.08
CA SER A 90 15.42 45.43 17.17
C SER A 90 14.97 45.35 15.70
N LYS A 91 15.64 46.08 14.81
CA LYS A 91 15.37 46.09 13.36
C LYS A 91 16.46 45.31 12.64
N SER A 92 16.08 44.40 11.75
CA SER A 92 16.85 44.16 10.52
C SER A 92 15.87 44.02 9.35
N ARG A 93 16.28 44.50 8.18
CA ARG A 93 15.47 44.56 6.96
C ARG A 93 16.29 43.98 5.83
N ALA A 94 15.94 42.80 5.38
CA ALA A 94 16.37 42.24 4.11
C ALA A 94 15.14 41.71 3.37
N LYS A 95 14.94 42.17 2.13
CA LYS A 95 14.01 41.53 1.20
C LYS A 95 14.76 40.36 0.55
N SER A 96 14.13 39.20 0.46
CA SER A 96 14.17 38.43 -0.78
C SER A 96 12.92 37.58 -0.90
N SER A 97 12.38 37.54 -2.11
CA SER A 97 11.32 36.63 -2.53
C SER A 97 11.95 35.39 -3.17
N THR A 98 11.62 34.22 -2.65
CA THR A 98 11.83 32.89 -3.23
C THR A 98 10.64 32.06 -2.74
N ASP A 99 9.50 32.09 -3.43
CA ASP A 99 9.21 31.34 -4.66
C ASP A 99 9.02 29.84 -4.37
N LEU A 100 7.79 29.36 -4.62
CA LEU A 100 7.31 28.03 -4.27
C LEU A 100 7.33 27.16 -5.53
N SER A 101 8.50 26.58 -5.81
CA SER A 101 8.71 25.66 -6.93
C SER A 101 9.60 24.51 -6.46
N GLY A 102 8.98 23.39 -6.11
CA GLY A 102 9.66 22.12 -5.90
C GLY A 102 9.54 21.28 -7.17
N ASP A 103 10.59 21.27 -7.99
CA ASP A 103 10.65 20.43 -9.19
C ASP A 103 10.73 18.94 -8.82
N ALA A 104 10.05 18.10 -9.61
CA ALA A 104 10.12 16.65 -9.47
C ALA A 104 11.47 16.10 -10.01
N PRO A 105 12.10 15.12 -9.33
CA PRO A 105 13.38 14.55 -9.77
C PRO A 105 13.24 13.78 -11.09
N THR A 106 14.20 14.00 -12.01
CA THR A 106 14.01 13.76 -13.46
C THR A 106 14.67 12.49 -14.01
N THR A 107 15.00 11.49 -13.19
CA THR A 107 15.66 10.25 -13.67
C THR A 107 15.19 9.00 -12.91
N ALA A 108 14.54 8.08 -13.61
CA ALA A 108 14.18 6.75 -13.10
C ALA A 108 15.34 5.74 -13.26
N PRO A 109 15.48 4.74 -12.36
CA PRO A 109 16.51 3.70 -12.44
C PRO A 109 16.22 2.62 -13.50
N VAL A 110 17.26 1.86 -13.88
CA VAL A 110 17.26 0.89 -15.00
C VAL A 110 16.87 -0.51 -14.53
N GLN A 111 16.00 -1.20 -15.28
CA GLN A 111 15.53 -2.57 -14.98
C GLN A 111 16.44 -3.70 -15.53
N ARG A 112 16.23 -4.94 -15.06
CA ARG A 112 16.88 -6.18 -15.53
C ARG A 112 15.83 -7.28 -15.76
N GLN A 113 16.10 -8.20 -16.69
CA GLN A 113 15.11 -9.11 -17.31
C GLN A 113 14.43 -10.15 -16.40
N VAL A 114 13.22 -10.55 -16.84
CA VAL A 114 12.17 -11.28 -16.12
C VAL A 114 12.20 -12.81 -16.33
N VAL A 115 11.85 -13.56 -15.26
CA VAL A 115 11.57 -15.01 -15.25
C VAL A 115 10.05 -15.22 -15.47
N PRO A 116 9.59 -16.23 -16.26
CA PRO A 116 8.19 -16.28 -16.70
C PRO A 116 7.19 -16.42 -15.54
N PRO A 117 6.01 -15.75 -15.62
CA PRO A 117 5.17 -15.59 -14.45
C PRO A 117 4.13 -16.69 -14.28
N THR A 118 4.03 -17.19 -13.06
CA THR A 118 2.76 -17.54 -12.42
C THR A 118 2.18 -16.28 -11.75
N SER A 119 2.04 -15.18 -12.52
CA SER A 119 1.79 -13.83 -12.00
C SER A 119 0.45 -13.76 -11.28
N THR A 120 0.51 -13.59 -9.97
CA THR A 120 -0.64 -13.15 -9.18
C THR A 120 -0.60 -11.64 -9.17
N PHE A 121 -1.62 -10.98 -9.73
CA PHE A 121 -1.75 -9.54 -9.65
C PHE A 121 -2.46 -9.13 -8.36
N ILE A 122 -2.12 -7.95 -7.85
CA ILE A 122 -2.81 -7.31 -6.73
C ILE A 122 -3.20 -5.87 -7.09
N ARG A 123 -4.35 -5.44 -6.57
CA ARG A 123 -4.94 -4.10 -6.79
C ARG A 123 -4.80 -3.28 -5.52
N VAL A 124 -3.87 -2.33 -5.51
CA VAL A 124 -3.58 -1.50 -4.33
C VAL A 124 -4.15 -0.11 -4.55
N ARG A 125 -5.03 0.38 -3.67
CA ARG A 125 -5.40 1.81 -3.70
C ARG A 125 -4.21 2.62 -3.22
N VAL A 126 -3.65 3.44 -4.11
CA VAL A 126 -2.47 4.29 -3.84
C VAL A 126 -2.81 5.74 -3.57
N ALA A 127 -3.96 6.22 -4.05
CA ALA A 127 -4.48 7.56 -3.72
C ALA A 127 -6.02 7.61 -3.79
N SER A 128 -6.62 8.56 -3.08
CA SER A 128 -8.07 8.87 -3.11
C SER A 128 -8.27 10.36 -2.85
N HIS A 129 -8.79 11.07 -3.84
CA HIS A 129 -9.00 12.52 -3.78
C HIS A 129 -10.42 12.88 -4.21
N SER A 130 -10.98 13.96 -3.68
CA SER A 130 -12.39 14.32 -3.88
C SER A 130 -12.75 14.78 -5.31
N ASN A 131 -11.76 15.14 -6.15
CA ASN A 131 -12.05 15.62 -7.51
C ASN A 131 -10.96 15.35 -8.56
N GLN A 132 -9.67 15.37 -8.18
CA GLN A 132 -8.58 15.36 -9.13
C GLN A 132 -7.32 14.67 -8.60
N LEU A 133 -6.51 14.15 -9.53
CA LEU A 133 -5.22 13.51 -9.29
C LEU A 133 -4.19 13.99 -10.33
N GLN A 134 -3.01 14.40 -9.88
CA GLN A 134 -1.88 14.58 -10.80
C GLN A 134 -1.28 13.23 -11.13
N ILE A 135 -1.10 12.96 -12.42
CA ILE A 135 -0.44 11.76 -12.94
C ILE A 135 0.69 12.12 -13.91
N ALA A 136 1.67 11.23 -14.08
CA ALA A 136 2.62 11.28 -15.19
C ALA A 136 3.07 9.86 -15.53
N THR A 137 3.72 9.65 -16.67
CA THR A 137 4.28 8.34 -17.05
C THR A 137 5.74 8.46 -17.48
N SER A 138 6.61 7.51 -17.14
CA SER A 138 8.05 7.59 -17.46
C SER A 138 8.32 7.32 -18.96
N THR A 139 7.41 6.56 -19.58
CA THR A 139 7.34 6.16 -20.98
C THR A 139 6.06 6.71 -21.63
N PRO A 140 5.97 6.74 -22.98
CA PRO A 140 4.68 6.94 -23.63
C PRO A 140 3.73 5.82 -23.20
N ALA A 141 2.52 6.17 -22.78
CA ALA A 141 1.59 5.24 -22.15
C ALA A 141 0.24 5.26 -22.86
N ASP A 142 -0.41 4.11 -23.00
CA ASP A 142 -1.76 4.05 -23.53
C ASP A 142 -2.79 4.36 -22.44
N ILE A 143 -3.84 5.11 -22.82
CA ILE A 143 -5.08 5.24 -22.06
C ILE A 143 -6.06 4.25 -22.65
N LEU A 144 -6.48 3.27 -21.86
CA LEU A 144 -7.51 2.32 -22.21
C LEU A 144 -8.81 2.67 -21.48
N ASP A 145 -9.95 2.47 -22.14
CA ASP A 145 -11.27 2.53 -21.50
C ASP A 145 -11.59 1.25 -20.70
N ALA A 146 -12.78 1.22 -20.08
CA ALA A 146 -13.23 0.08 -19.27
C ALA A 146 -13.43 -1.22 -20.06
N ASP A 147 -13.54 -1.14 -21.40
CA ASP A 147 -13.61 -2.30 -22.30
C ASP A 147 -12.20 -2.74 -22.78
N GLY A 148 -11.14 -2.15 -22.24
CA GLY A 148 -9.75 -2.47 -22.58
C GLY A 148 -9.31 -1.95 -23.96
N LYS A 149 -10.06 -1.02 -24.55
CA LYS A 149 -9.70 -0.43 -25.85
C LYS A 149 -8.86 0.82 -25.64
N VAL A 150 -7.73 0.90 -26.35
CA VAL A 150 -6.91 2.13 -26.41
C VAL A 150 -7.75 3.27 -27.02
N VAL A 151 -7.96 4.34 -26.25
CA VAL A 151 -8.72 5.54 -26.66
C VAL A 151 -7.79 6.73 -26.93
N ALA A 152 -6.61 6.77 -26.31
CA ALA A 152 -5.59 7.79 -26.51
C ALA A 152 -4.24 7.30 -25.94
N SER A 153 -3.21 8.14 -26.01
CA SER A 153 -1.92 7.90 -25.36
C SER A 153 -1.41 9.18 -24.66
N LEU A 154 -0.63 9.02 -23.60
CA LEU A 154 0.08 10.05 -22.85
C LEU A 154 1.52 10.18 -23.35
N ASN A 155 2.06 11.39 -23.30
CA ASN A 155 3.48 11.65 -23.52
C ASN A 155 4.29 11.32 -22.25
N SER A 156 5.46 10.71 -22.43
CA SER A 156 6.40 10.48 -21.33
C SER A 156 6.84 11.79 -20.67
N ASN A 157 7.03 11.73 -19.36
CA ASN A 157 7.54 12.80 -18.50
C ASN A 157 6.75 14.12 -18.61
N HIS A 158 5.49 14.05 -19.04
CA HIS A 158 4.55 15.17 -19.02
C HIS A 158 3.53 14.96 -17.90
N PRO A 159 3.32 15.93 -17.00
CA PRO A 159 2.28 15.85 -15.99
C PRO A 159 0.91 16.10 -16.62
N TYR A 160 -0.05 15.24 -16.29
CA TYR A 160 -1.46 15.39 -16.62
C TYR A 160 -2.27 15.53 -15.34
N LEU A 161 -3.36 16.28 -15.41
CA LEU A 161 -4.37 16.31 -14.36
C LEU A 161 -5.51 15.39 -14.79
N ALA A 162 -5.82 14.41 -13.95
CA ALA A 162 -6.98 13.55 -14.09
C ALA A 162 -8.10 14.10 -13.21
N GLU A 163 -9.26 14.42 -13.79
CA GLU A 163 -10.35 15.13 -13.11
C GLU A 163 -11.71 14.46 -13.33
N ILE A 164 -12.61 14.54 -12.34
CA ILE A 164 -14.00 14.13 -12.52
C ILE A 164 -14.75 15.18 -13.35
N GLY A 165 -15.01 14.88 -14.61
CA GLY A 165 -15.83 15.70 -15.50
C GLY A 165 -17.31 15.29 -15.49
N SER A 166 -18.19 16.16 -15.98
CA SER A 166 -19.64 15.91 -16.05
C SER A 166 -20.05 14.70 -16.90
N ASN A 167 -19.17 14.25 -17.80
CA ASN A 167 -19.41 13.17 -18.76
C ASN A 167 -18.42 12.00 -18.60
N GLY A 168 -17.68 11.94 -17.49
CA GLY A 168 -16.63 10.94 -17.25
C GLY A 168 -15.33 11.53 -16.72
N LEU A 169 -14.36 10.66 -16.48
CA LEU A 169 -13.00 11.03 -16.13
C LEU A 169 -12.36 11.82 -17.28
N GLN A 170 -11.80 12.98 -17.01
CA GLN A 170 -11.00 13.75 -17.96
C GLN A 170 -9.52 13.49 -17.70
N VAL A 171 -8.75 13.22 -18.75
CA VAL A 171 -7.28 13.11 -18.69
C VAL A 171 -6.70 13.86 -19.88
N GLY A 172 -6.10 15.02 -19.62
CA GLY A 172 -5.68 15.94 -20.69
C GLY A 172 -6.87 16.41 -21.53
N SER A 173 -6.86 16.10 -22.83
CA SER A 173 -7.96 16.43 -23.75
C SER A 173 -9.04 15.35 -23.88
N GLN A 174 -8.88 14.22 -23.20
CA GLN A 174 -9.72 13.02 -23.36
C GLN A 174 -10.79 12.94 -22.28
N THR A 175 -11.98 12.47 -22.62
CA THR A 175 -13.04 12.12 -21.67
C THR A 175 -13.33 10.64 -21.77
N ILE A 176 -13.15 9.91 -20.67
CA ILE A 176 -13.35 8.47 -20.55
C ILE A 176 -14.52 8.21 -19.56
N PRO A 177 -15.72 7.84 -20.04
CA PRO A 177 -16.94 7.79 -19.21
C PRO A 177 -16.85 6.97 -17.91
N ASN A 178 -16.16 5.83 -17.96
CA ASN A 178 -16.18 4.81 -16.90
C ASN A 178 -14.83 4.67 -16.16
N GLY A 179 -14.01 5.72 -16.17
CA GLY A 179 -12.62 5.66 -15.71
C GLY A 179 -11.66 5.08 -16.76
N ALA A 180 -10.37 5.06 -16.46
CA ALA A 180 -9.31 4.72 -17.40
C ALA A 180 -8.28 3.75 -16.80
N LEU A 181 -7.64 2.95 -17.66
CA LEU A 181 -6.41 2.24 -17.35
C LEU A 181 -5.24 2.96 -18.05
N ILE A 182 -4.24 3.39 -17.30
CA ILE A 182 -3.00 3.95 -17.81
C ILE A 182 -1.96 2.84 -17.86
N ASN A 183 -1.56 2.45 -19.06
CA ASN A 183 -0.60 1.38 -19.30
C ASN A 183 0.72 1.97 -19.87
N PRO A 184 1.77 2.11 -19.04
CA PRO A 184 3.05 2.65 -19.49
C PRO A 184 3.95 1.61 -20.18
N GLY A 185 3.48 0.37 -20.40
CA GLY A 185 4.28 -0.75 -20.90
C GLY A 185 5.08 -1.45 -19.79
N SER A 186 5.79 -2.52 -20.13
CA SER A 186 6.49 -3.39 -19.16
C SER A 186 7.52 -2.66 -18.30
N ASP A 187 8.27 -1.76 -18.93
CA ASP A 187 9.42 -1.07 -18.32
C ASP A 187 9.01 0.34 -17.84
N GLY A 188 7.74 0.68 -18.00
CA GLY A 188 7.17 1.98 -17.71
C GLY A 188 6.61 2.09 -16.29
N LEU A 189 6.56 3.32 -15.80
CA LEU A 189 6.06 3.66 -14.47
C LEU A 189 4.97 4.74 -14.59
N THR A 190 4.00 4.70 -13.68
CA THR A 190 3.00 5.78 -13.52
C THR A 190 3.25 6.51 -12.21
N PHE A 191 3.48 7.82 -12.28
CA PHE A 191 3.53 8.71 -11.12
C PHE A 191 2.13 9.03 -10.63
N VAL A 192 1.87 8.90 -9.33
CA VAL A 192 0.64 9.35 -8.65
C VAL A 192 1.00 9.83 -7.24
N ASP A 193 0.47 10.98 -6.85
CA ASP A 193 0.54 11.53 -5.47
C ASP A 193 1.94 11.44 -4.80
N GLY A 194 2.98 11.82 -5.54
CA GLY A 194 4.35 11.90 -5.03
C GLY A 194 5.22 10.64 -5.24
N HIS A 195 4.65 9.56 -5.77
CA HIS A 195 5.31 8.25 -5.89
C HIS A 195 5.20 7.66 -7.31
N TRP A 196 6.19 6.87 -7.72
CA TRP A 196 6.22 6.16 -9.01
C TRP A 196 5.87 4.67 -8.83
N TYR A 197 4.89 4.20 -9.59
CA TYR A 197 4.36 2.83 -9.48
C TYR A 197 4.62 2.00 -10.75
N ARG A 198 4.95 0.73 -10.57
CA ARG A 198 5.06 -0.30 -11.63
C ARG A 198 3.70 -0.72 -12.14
N GLY A 199 3.65 -1.39 -13.29
CA GLY A 199 2.42 -1.98 -13.81
C GLY A 199 1.40 -0.94 -14.30
N VAL A 200 0.11 -1.29 -14.21
CA VAL A 200 -0.99 -0.49 -14.75
C VAL A 200 -1.61 0.35 -13.64
N MET A 201 -1.97 1.61 -13.96
CA MET A 201 -2.71 2.48 -13.03
C MET A 201 -4.16 2.62 -13.47
N GLN A 202 -5.09 2.11 -12.67
CA GLN A 202 -6.52 2.34 -12.86
C GLN A 202 -6.94 3.63 -12.16
N LEU A 203 -7.61 4.51 -12.90
CA LEU A 203 -8.23 5.72 -12.40
C LEU A 203 -9.75 5.57 -12.48
N VAL A 204 -10.45 5.57 -11.34
CA VAL A 204 -11.90 5.31 -11.28
C VAL A 204 -12.57 6.19 -10.24
N TYR A 205 -13.77 6.70 -10.56
CA TYR A 205 -14.62 7.37 -9.58
C TYR A 205 -15.50 6.34 -8.89
N ASP A 206 -15.42 6.25 -7.56
CA ASP A 206 -16.16 5.24 -6.78
C ASP A 206 -17.61 5.64 -6.43
N GLY A 207 -17.95 6.92 -6.63
CA GLY A 207 -19.20 7.55 -6.19
C GLY A 207 -19.01 8.72 -5.22
N GLU A 208 -17.85 8.78 -4.55
CA GLU A 208 -17.46 9.81 -3.57
C GLU A 208 -16.08 10.43 -3.86
N SER A 209 -15.14 9.65 -4.41
CA SER A 209 -13.75 10.03 -4.65
C SER A 209 -13.19 9.47 -5.95
N LEU A 210 -12.22 10.18 -6.54
CA LEU A 210 -11.36 9.67 -7.60
C LEU A 210 -10.25 8.83 -6.97
N LEU A 211 -10.29 7.53 -7.25
CA LEU A 211 -9.30 6.55 -6.80
C LEU A 211 -8.21 6.36 -7.87
N ALA A 212 -6.96 6.25 -7.40
CA ALA A 212 -5.89 5.60 -8.13
C ALA A 212 -5.62 4.22 -7.54
N ILE A 213 -5.67 3.20 -8.39
CA ILE A 213 -5.54 1.80 -8.02
C ILE A 213 -4.45 1.19 -8.89
N ASN A 214 -3.34 0.81 -8.25
CA ASN A 214 -2.22 0.19 -8.91
C ASN A 214 -2.47 -1.31 -9.09
N TRP A 215 -2.48 -1.76 -10.34
CA TRP A 215 -2.51 -3.17 -10.73
C TRP A 215 -1.07 -3.61 -11.06
N VAL A 216 -0.50 -4.43 -10.18
CA VAL A 216 0.93 -4.77 -10.19
C VAL A 216 1.12 -6.26 -9.86
N ASP A 217 2.21 -6.89 -10.34
CA ASP A 217 2.55 -8.26 -9.93
C ASP A 217 2.87 -8.29 -8.43
N LEU A 218 2.44 -9.35 -7.74
CA LEU A 218 2.57 -9.47 -6.30
C LEU A 218 4.04 -9.39 -5.83
N GLU A 219 4.99 -9.95 -6.57
CA GLU A 219 6.41 -9.91 -6.17
C GLU A 219 6.98 -8.50 -6.41
N GLU A 220 6.57 -7.82 -7.49
CA GLU A 220 6.95 -6.42 -7.74
C GLU A 220 6.36 -5.44 -6.70
N TYR A 221 5.12 -5.66 -6.27
CA TYR A 221 4.52 -4.94 -5.15
C TYR A 221 5.35 -5.08 -3.87
N LEU A 222 5.81 -6.30 -3.58
CA LEU A 222 6.57 -6.59 -2.37
C LEU A 222 7.94 -5.93 -2.32
N TYR A 223 8.60 -5.67 -3.46
CA TYR A 223 9.87 -4.91 -3.48
C TYR A 223 9.71 -3.53 -2.81
N GLY A 224 8.62 -2.83 -3.16
CA GLY A 224 8.29 -1.51 -2.60
C GLY A 224 7.63 -1.58 -1.23
N ALA A 225 6.78 -2.58 -0.96
CA ALA A 225 6.13 -2.73 0.34
C ALA A 225 7.13 -3.09 1.45
N VAL A 226 8.02 -4.07 1.23
CA VAL A 226 9.03 -4.45 2.23
C VAL A 226 10.00 -3.30 2.54
N GLY A 227 10.41 -2.52 1.52
CA GLY A 227 11.28 -1.35 1.73
C GLY A 227 10.58 -0.10 2.28
N SER A 228 9.24 -0.06 2.22
CA SER A 228 8.45 0.98 2.89
C SER A 228 8.31 0.72 4.39
N GLU A 229 8.38 -0.55 4.78
CA GLU A 229 8.18 -1.08 6.14
C GLU A 229 9.49 -1.22 6.94
N MET A 230 10.55 -1.75 6.31
CA MET A 230 11.81 -2.08 7.00
C MET A 230 13.01 -1.31 6.45
N PRO A 231 13.96 -0.89 7.33
CA PRO A 231 15.22 -0.31 6.88
C PRO A 231 16.03 -1.30 6.01
N PRO A 232 16.50 -0.90 4.82
CA PRO A 232 17.17 -1.81 3.87
C PRO A 232 18.56 -2.28 4.34
N SER A 233 19.09 -1.69 5.42
CA SER A 233 20.34 -2.10 6.08
C SER A 233 20.17 -3.20 7.12
N TRP A 234 18.93 -3.63 7.40
CA TRP A 234 18.64 -4.73 8.33
C TRP A 234 19.04 -6.09 7.74
N ASN A 235 19.06 -7.10 8.61
CA ASN A 235 19.54 -8.43 8.26
C ASN A 235 18.60 -9.07 7.21
N ILE A 236 19.20 -9.73 6.20
CA ILE A 236 18.47 -10.38 5.11
C ILE A 236 17.44 -11.40 5.61
N GLU A 237 17.69 -12.09 6.73
CA GLU A 237 16.76 -13.03 7.35
C GLU A 237 15.50 -12.32 7.94
N ALA A 238 15.68 -11.10 8.46
CA ALA A 238 14.56 -10.29 8.94
C ALA A 238 13.75 -9.73 7.76
N LEU A 239 14.42 -9.22 6.72
CA LEU A 239 13.77 -8.76 5.48
C LEU A 239 13.02 -9.91 4.78
N SER A 240 13.59 -11.12 4.77
CA SER A 240 12.96 -12.33 4.21
C SER A 240 11.73 -12.77 5.01
N SER A 241 11.79 -12.67 6.35
CA SER A 241 10.62 -12.89 7.20
C SER A 241 9.50 -11.91 6.86
N GLN A 242 9.82 -10.62 6.68
CA GLN A 242 8.84 -9.60 6.29
C GLN A 242 8.30 -9.82 4.88
N ALA A 243 9.11 -10.21 3.91
CA ALA A 243 8.64 -10.53 2.57
C ALA A 243 7.58 -11.64 2.60
N ILE A 244 7.80 -12.70 3.37
CA ILE A 244 6.83 -13.81 3.53
C ILE A 244 5.58 -13.36 4.29
N ALA A 245 5.72 -12.61 5.38
CA ALA A 245 4.58 -12.10 6.15
C ALA A 245 3.73 -11.14 5.29
N ALA A 246 4.37 -10.18 4.61
CA ALA A 246 3.75 -9.24 3.70
C ALA A 246 3.04 -9.94 2.53
N ARG A 247 3.68 -10.93 1.88
CA ARG A 247 3.06 -11.73 0.81
C ARG A 247 1.80 -12.44 1.30
N SER A 248 1.84 -13.00 2.50
CA SER A 248 0.71 -13.74 3.11
C SER A 248 -0.43 -12.79 3.48
N TYR A 249 -0.12 -11.63 4.06
CA TYR A 249 -1.07 -10.57 4.36
C TYR A 249 -1.77 -10.10 3.07
N ALA A 250 -1.00 -9.65 2.07
CA ALA A 250 -1.49 -9.19 0.77
C ALA A 250 -2.43 -10.21 0.09
N LEU A 251 -2.02 -11.49 0.05
CA LEU A 251 -2.83 -12.56 -0.55
C LEU A 251 -4.13 -12.85 0.20
N SER A 252 -4.21 -12.60 1.51
CA SER A 252 -5.45 -12.80 2.26
C SER A 252 -6.60 -11.87 1.81
N PHE A 253 -6.26 -10.71 1.24
CA PHE A 253 -7.22 -9.78 0.63
C PHE A 253 -7.66 -10.19 -0.79
N LEU A 254 -7.02 -11.17 -1.43
CA LEU A 254 -7.55 -11.73 -2.69
C LEU A 254 -8.76 -12.65 -2.43
N GLU A 255 -8.84 -13.30 -1.26
CA GLU A 255 -10.06 -14.02 -0.83
C GLU A 255 -11.15 -13.05 -0.34
N GLN A 256 -10.76 -11.94 0.30
CA GLN A 256 -11.67 -10.97 0.92
C GLN A 256 -11.18 -9.52 0.67
N PRO A 257 -11.45 -8.94 -0.51
CA PRO A 257 -11.03 -7.58 -0.84
C PRO A 257 -11.61 -6.53 0.11
N ALA A 258 -10.80 -5.52 0.45
CA ALA A 258 -11.26 -4.38 1.25
C ALA A 258 -12.32 -3.52 0.54
N SER A 259 -12.41 -3.61 -0.79
CA SER A 259 -13.31 -2.86 -1.65
C SER A 259 -13.67 -3.65 -2.92
N PRO A 260 -14.82 -3.42 -3.57
CA PRO A 260 -15.04 -3.94 -4.92
C PRO A 260 -13.96 -3.47 -5.93
N TYR A 261 -13.39 -2.28 -5.71
CA TYR A 261 -12.43 -1.66 -6.63
C TYR A 261 -10.99 -2.15 -6.43
N PHE A 262 -10.57 -2.41 -5.19
CA PHE A 262 -9.18 -2.72 -4.81
C PHE A 262 -9.11 -3.77 -3.70
N ASP A 263 -8.02 -4.50 -3.63
CA ASP A 263 -7.82 -5.58 -2.66
C ASP A 263 -7.42 -5.01 -1.29
N LEU A 264 -6.48 -4.07 -1.26
CA LEU A 264 -6.02 -3.37 -0.04
C LEU A 264 -5.59 -1.92 -0.31
N GLY A 265 -5.42 -1.12 0.75
CA GLY A 265 -4.85 0.23 0.70
C GLY A 265 -3.34 0.28 0.92
N ASN A 266 -2.73 1.45 0.74
CA ASN A 266 -1.31 1.74 1.05
C ASN A 266 -1.11 2.49 2.38
N ASP A 267 -2.07 2.39 3.30
CA ASP A 267 -2.17 3.15 4.55
C ASP A 267 -1.80 2.33 5.81
N GLU A 268 -1.72 2.99 6.96
CA GLU A 268 -1.39 2.38 8.27
C GLU A 268 -2.40 1.31 8.74
N TYR A 269 -3.57 1.18 8.09
CA TYR A 269 -4.52 0.10 8.34
C TYR A 269 -4.17 -1.19 7.56
N HIS A 270 -3.34 -1.08 6.53
CA HIS A 270 -2.91 -2.18 5.67
C HIS A 270 -1.38 -2.33 5.72
N GLN A 271 -0.70 -2.05 4.60
CA GLN A 271 0.75 -2.11 4.46
C GLN A 271 1.20 -0.82 3.79
N VAL A 272 2.29 -0.23 4.28
CA VAL A 272 2.82 0.99 3.64
C VAL A 272 3.38 0.61 2.27
N TYR A 273 2.95 1.31 1.21
CA TYR A 273 3.43 1.08 -0.15
C TYR A 273 3.70 2.41 -0.86
N ARG A 274 4.99 2.70 -1.08
CA ARG A 274 5.51 3.96 -1.64
C ARG A 274 6.05 3.82 -3.07
N GLY A 275 5.67 2.76 -3.79
CA GLY A 275 6.15 2.52 -5.14
C GLY A 275 7.65 2.19 -5.22
N VAL A 276 8.28 2.51 -6.36
CA VAL A 276 9.66 2.13 -6.67
C VAL A 276 10.71 2.86 -5.82
N GLU A 277 10.36 4.01 -5.24
CA GLU A 277 11.26 4.79 -4.38
C GLU A 277 11.64 4.08 -3.08
N ALA A 278 10.88 3.05 -2.69
CA ALA A 278 11.17 2.18 -1.56
C ALA A 278 11.97 0.92 -1.95
N GLU A 279 12.17 0.64 -3.23
CA GLU A 279 12.89 -0.56 -3.69
C GLU A 279 14.40 -0.42 -3.46
N THR A 280 15.03 -1.51 -3.03
CA THR A 280 16.48 -1.59 -2.85
C THR A 280 16.98 -2.99 -3.19
N ASP A 281 18.27 -3.13 -3.51
CA ASP A 281 18.87 -4.44 -3.80
C ASP A 281 18.63 -5.48 -2.68
N SER A 282 18.59 -5.07 -1.41
CA SER A 282 18.35 -5.97 -0.28
C SER A 282 16.87 -6.36 -0.12
N THR A 283 15.92 -5.45 -0.40
CA THR A 283 14.49 -5.78 -0.35
C THR A 283 14.08 -6.64 -1.55
N ILE A 284 14.61 -6.36 -2.74
CA ILE A 284 14.46 -7.20 -3.93
C ILE A 284 15.02 -8.60 -3.65
N ALA A 285 16.26 -8.71 -3.14
CA ALA A 285 16.86 -10.01 -2.81
C ALA A 285 16.08 -10.80 -1.75
N ALA A 286 15.49 -10.14 -0.74
CA ALA A 286 14.64 -10.78 0.27
C ALA A 286 13.33 -11.32 -0.31
N VAL A 287 12.70 -10.56 -1.21
CA VAL A 287 11.47 -10.98 -1.90
C VAL A 287 11.76 -12.13 -2.87
N ASP A 288 12.79 -12.01 -3.71
CA ASP A 288 13.19 -13.02 -4.70
C ASP A 288 13.62 -14.35 -4.06
N SER A 289 14.44 -14.30 -3.01
CA SER A 289 14.88 -15.51 -2.29
C SER A 289 13.74 -16.22 -1.55
N THR A 290 12.65 -15.50 -1.23
CA THR A 290 11.44 -16.03 -0.62
C THR A 290 10.26 -16.15 -1.60
N ARG A 291 10.49 -16.04 -2.91
CA ARG A 291 9.44 -15.98 -3.93
C ARG A 291 8.43 -17.12 -3.77
N ALA A 292 7.14 -16.78 -3.86
CA ALA A 292 6.02 -17.69 -3.65
C ALA A 292 5.96 -18.42 -2.28
N GLN A 293 6.80 -18.07 -1.30
CA GLN A 293 6.68 -18.60 0.07
C GLN A 293 5.67 -17.76 0.88
N VAL A 294 4.77 -18.46 1.57
CA VAL A 294 3.68 -17.88 2.38
C VAL A 294 3.49 -18.64 3.69
N LEU A 295 2.85 -17.98 4.65
CA LEU A 295 2.32 -18.58 5.86
C LEU A 295 0.92 -19.11 5.62
N THR A 296 0.66 -20.32 6.11
CA THR A 296 -0.63 -20.97 6.02
C THR A 296 -1.08 -21.53 7.35
N GLN A 297 -2.37 -21.49 7.63
CA GLN A 297 -2.98 -22.03 8.84
C GLN A 297 -4.30 -22.72 8.46
N ASN A 298 -4.51 -23.95 8.92
CA ASN A 298 -5.72 -24.74 8.63
C ASN A 298 -6.04 -24.86 7.12
N GLY A 299 -5.02 -24.91 6.26
CA GLY A 299 -5.18 -25.01 4.80
C GLY A 299 -5.55 -23.71 4.08
N ARG A 300 -5.55 -22.56 4.77
CA ARG A 300 -5.73 -21.22 4.20
C ARG A 300 -4.47 -20.38 4.33
N ILE A 301 -4.34 -19.35 3.50
CA ILE A 301 -3.30 -18.32 3.68
C ILE A 301 -3.60 -17.56 4.97
N LEU A 302 -2.56 -17.36 5.78
CA LEU A 302 -2.67 -16.62 7.03
C LEU A 302 -2.58 -15.11 6.75
N MET A 303 -3.55 -14.32 7.25
CA MET A 303 -3.42 -12.87 7.34
C MET A 303 -2.35 -12.53 8.38
N ALA A 304 -1.09 -12.53 7.93
CA ALA A 304 0.09 -12.42 8.79
C ALA A 304 0.34 -10.97 9.21
N GLN A 305 -0.42 -10.51 10.21
CA GLN A 305 -0.22 -9.20 10.83
C GLN A 305 1.22 -9.03 11.35
N TYR A 306 1.74 -7.82 11.27
CA TYR A 306 3.07 -7.45 11.77
C TYR A 306 3.04 -5.98 12.23
N ALA A 307 4.02 -5.57 13.06
CA ALA A 307 4.13 -4.21 13.57
C ALA A 307 5.60 -3.84 13.85
N SER A 308 5.90 -2.55 13.97
CA SER A 308 7.26 -2.06 14.19
C SER A 308 7.94 -2.60 15.46
N THR A 309 7.17 -2.81 16.53
CA THR A 309 7.66 -3.29 17.83
C THR A 309 6.68 -4.27 18.49
N GLU A 310 7.17 -5.04 19.46
CA GLU A 310 6.37 -5.92 20.31
C GLU A 310 5.26 -5.15 21.05
N GLU A 311 5.52 -3.91 21.46
CA GLU A 311 4.55 -3.08 22.17
C GLU A 311 3.40 -2.67 21.23
N VAL A 312 3.72 -2.22 20.01
CA VAL A 312 2.70 -1.92 18.99
C VAL A 312 1.95 -3.18 18.57
N SER A 313 2.63 -4.34 18.41
CA SER A 313 1.94 -5.61 18.13
C SER A 313 0.97 -6.00 19.25
N ARG A 314 1.36 -5.81 20.51
CA ARG A 314 0.52 -6.05 21.69
C ARG A 314 -0.71 -5.13 21.72
N GLU A 315 -0.54 -3.85 21.38
CA GLU A 315 -1.60 -2.85 21.42
C GLU A 315 -2.56 -2.94 20.24
N ALA A 316 -2.05 -3.09 19.01
CA ALA A 316 -2.86 -3.13 17.79
C ALA A 316 -3.51 -4.50 17.54
N HIS A 317 -2.81 -5.60 17.87
CA HIS A 317 -3.21 -6.97 17.48
C HIS A 317 -3.32 -7.93 18.67
N GLY A 318 -3.29 -7.43 19.91
CA GLY A 318 -3.33 -8.27 21.12
C GLY A 318 -2.09 -9.16 21.30
N GLY A 319 -0.99 -8.86 20.59
CA GLY A 319 0.24 -9.66 20.56
C GLY A 319 0.27 -10.70 19.45
N VAL A 320 -0.70 -10.67 18.53
CA VAL A 320 -0.79 -11.58 17.38
C VAL A 320 -0.16 -10.92 16.15
N GLY A 321 1.13 -11.18 15.93
CA GLY A 321 1.84 -10.73 14.73
C GLY A 321 3.35 -10.68 14.93
N MET A 322 4.09 -10.45 13.85
CA MET A 322 5.54 -10.29 13.89
C MET A 322 5.93 -8.89 14.32
N SER A 323 6.80 -8.78 15.31
CA SER A 323 7.54 -7.54 15.62
C SER A 323 8.71 -7.41 14.65
N GLN A 324 8.76 -6.33 13.86
CA GLN A 324 9.83 -6.06 12.90
C GLN A 324 11.19 -5.92 13.62
N THR A 325 11.24 -5.13 14.70
CA THR A 325 12.46 -4.98 15.53
C THR A 325 12.84 -6.29 16.24
N GLY A 326 11.86 -7.11 16.64
CA GLY A 326 12.12 -8.42 17.23
C GLY A 326 12.66 -9.44 16.23
N ALA A 327 12.14 -9.44 15.00
CA ALA A 327 12.67 -10.21 13.87
C ALA A 327 14.13 -9.82 13.55
N GLN A 328 14.46 -8.53 13.57
CA GLN A 328 15.84 -8.06 13.42
C GLN A 328 16.75 -8.59 14.54
N ASN A 329 16.33 -8.50 15.80
CA ASN A 329 17.12 -9.01 16.93
C ASN A 329 17.38 -10.52 16.83
N LEU A 330 16.38 -11.30 16.39
CA LEU A 330 16.54 -12.74 16.16
C LEU A 330 17.50 -13.02 14.99
N ALA A 331 17.39 -12.27 13.89
CA ALA A 331 18.28 -12.39 12.75
C ALA A 331 19.74 -12.03 13.11
N GLU A 332 19.96 -10.99 13.91
CA GLU A 332 21.28 -10.63 14.47
C GLU A 332 21.83 -11.72 15.42
N ALA A 333 20.95 -12.43 16.14
CA ALA A 333 21.31 -13.61 16.93
C ALA A 333 21.56 -14.88 16.08
N GLY A 334 21.49 -14.78 14.75
CA GLY A 334 21.78 -15.88 13.81
C GLY A 334 20.59 -16.80 13.49
N TYR A 335 19.36 -16.38 13.78
CA TYR A 335 18.16 -17.14 13.40
C TYR A 335 17.82 -16.92 11.92
N HIS A 336 17.57 -18.02 11.22
CA HIS A 336 17.06 -18.01 9.84
C HIS A 336 15.57 -17.59 9.80
N TYR A 337 15.12 -16.99 8.70
CA TYR A 337 13.78 -16.41 8.54
C TYR A 337 12.66 -17.40 8.90
N ALA A 338 12.81 -18.68 8.53
CA ALA A 338 11.84 -19.72 8.86
C ALA A 338 11.66 -19.91 10.37
N SER A 339 12.73 -19.78 11.16
CA SER A 339 12.68 -19.86 12.62
C SER A 339 12.08 -18.60 13.24
N ILE A 340 12.39 -17.41 12.69
CA ILE A 340 11.79 -16.13 13.09
C ILE A 340 10.26 -16.18 12.90
N LEU A 341 9.81 -16.58 11.71
CA LEU A 341 8.38 -16.75 11.41
C LEU A 341 7.72 -17.79 12.33
N GLN A 342 8.39 -18.90 12.63
CA GLN A 342 7.89 -19.93 13.54
C GLN A 342 7.74 -19.42 14.99
N THR A 343 8.55 -18.43 15.41
CA THR A 343 8.40 -17.76 16.71
C THR A 343 7.14 -16.90 16.79
N TYR A 344 6.87 -16.09 15.75
CA TYR A 344 5.73 -15.16 15.75
C TYR A 344 4.40 -15.78 15.32
N TYR A 345 4.43 -16.82 14.49
CA TYR A 345 3.25 -17.50 13.96
C TYR A 345 3.30 -19.00 14.30
N PRO A 346 3.25 -19.39 15.59
CA PRO A 346 3.58 -20.75 16.05
C PRO A 346 2.66 -21.86 15.52
N SER A 347 1.45 -21.52 15.10
CA SER A 347 0.47 -22.43 14.49
C SER A 347 0.41 -22.36 12.97
N ALA A 348 1.27 -21.55 12.33
CA ALA A 348 1.38 -21.45 10.89
C ALA A 348 2.40 -22.46 10.33
N GLN A 349 2.28 -22.74 9.05
CA GLN A 349 3.21 -23.53 8.26
C GLN A 349 3.74 -22.70 7.10
N LEU A 350 5.06 -22.74 6.90
CA LEU A 350 5.71 -22.18 5.72
C LEU A 350 5.44 -23.09 4.52
N SER A 351 4.76 -22.53 3.53
CA SER A 351 4.29 -23.26 2.35
C SER A 351 4.66 -22.51 1.07
N LEU A 352 4.86 -23.25 -0.01
CA LEU A 352 4.96 -22.69 -1.36
C LEU A 352 3.58 -22.60 -2.00
N LEU A 353 3.28 -21.47 -2.63
CA LEU A 353 2.15 -21.34 -3.54
C LEU A 353 2.44 -22.22 -4.77
N SER A 354 1.62 -23.25 -4.98
CA SER A 354 1.69 -24.07 -6.19
C SER A 354 0.57 -23.69 -7.16
N THR A 355 0.95 -23.31 -8.38
CA THR A 355 -0.02 -23.19 -9.48
C THR A 355 -0.38 -24.59 -9.96
N THR A 356 -1.58 -25.03 -9.63
CA THR A 356 -2.15 -26.22 -10.25
C THR A 356 -2.71 -25.80 -11.60
N SER A 357 -2.02 -26.16 -12.68
CA SER A 357 -2.58 -26.12 -14.03
C SER A 357 -3.75 -27.11 -14.10
N ASN A 358 -4.96 -26.61 -14.32
CA ASN A 358 -6.12 -27.41 -14.73
C ASN A 358 -6.20 -27.43 -16.27
#